data_AF-A0A2N0NEY6-F1
#
_entry.id   AF-A0A2N0NEY6-F1
#
_cell.length_a   1.000
_cell.length_b   1.000
_cell.length_c   1.000
_cell.angle_alpha   90.00
_cell.angle_beta   90.00
_cell.angle_gamma   90.00
#
_symmetry.space_group_name_H-M   'P 1'
#
loop_
_entity.id
_entity.type
_entity.pdbx_description
1 polymer ?
#
loop_
_entity_poly.entity_id
_entity_poly.type
_entity_poly.pdbx_seq_one_letter_code
_entity_poly.pdbx_strand_id
1 'polypeptide(L)'
;KNNRPNSNLSGVYIFGFDIGRLHECHLETMGAPITLVNKRKRPLIMIQTISGQNKRFASLGRESEKAIRSLIKKHQLSDETNQQIIHIHKIKLDFNGESIILTYNLPDNKNELTKIDAIVRACDESLLARDGYRRLAAVEAFLIREYLIANRRVEITNLINKDLRIGTFNINKSDNDLLNHLEFDDGIIVDEAEIRNGAYRSIYTILQTLIPLWKESSLAIINSGDTLKLKLGGDDRNVGHKQSHVMMTICLLNEGEEVLKLEHQYW
;
A
#
# COMPACT_ATOMS: atom_id res chain seq x y z
N LYS A 1 -47.72 45.64 -27.75
CA LYS A 1 -49.11 45.69 -27.18
C LYS A 1 -49.87 44.49 -27.73
N ASN A 2 -50.05 43.45 -26.91
CA ASN A 2 -51.02 42.37 -27.07
C ASN A 2 -51.18 41.74 -25.68
N ASN A 3 -51.96 42.39 -24.82
CA ASN A 3 -52.31 41.82 -23.51
C ASN A 3 -53.63 41.06 -23.68
N ARG A 4 -53.61 39.76 -23.41
CA ARG A 4 -54.84 38.97 -23.22
C ARG A 4 -55.54 39.48 -21.95
N PRO A 5 -56.84 39.80 -21.99
CA PRO A 5 -57.59 40.11 -20.78
C PRO A 5 -57.80 38.80 -20.02
N ASN A 6 -57.51 38.80 -18.71
CA ASN A 6 -57.73 37.71 -17.73
C ASN A 6 -56.52 36.89 -17.25
N SER A 7 -55.28 37.38 -17.36
CA SER A 7 -54.17 36.81 -16.56
C SER A 7 -53.96 37.61 -15.28
N ASN A 8 -54.53 37.15 -14.16
CA ASN A 8 -54.22 37.65 -12.82
C ASN A 8 -52.85 37.13 -12.33
N LEU A 9 -51.81 37.26 -13.16
CA LEU A 9 -50.46 36.79 -12.84
C LEU A 9 -49.53 37.99 -12.71
N SER A 10 -49.42 38.48 -11.47
CA SER A 10 -48.36 39.38 -11.03
C SER A 10 -47.06 38.58 -10.87
N GLY A 11 -46.34 38.41 -11.97
CA GLY A 11 -45.01 37.81 -12.00
C GLY A 11 -43.93 38.83 -12.35
N VAL A 12 -42.69 38.59 -11.93
CA VAL A 12 -41.54 39.33 -12.44
C VAL A 12 -41.29 38.86 -13.87
N TYR A 13 -41.35 39.77 -14.83
CA TYR A 13 -41.07 39.48 -16.23
C TYR A 13 -39.65 39.93 -16.57
N ILE A 14 -38.84 39.05 -17.15
CA ILE A 14 -37.52 39.39 -17.71
C ILE A 14 -37.57 39.06 -19.21
N PHE A 15 -37.28 40.06 -20.05
CA PHE A 15 -37.38 39.97 -21.52
C PHE A 15 -38.74 39.47 -22.05
N GLY A 16 -39.84 39.82 -21.36
CA GLY A 16 -41.20 39.45 -21.79
C GLY A 16 -41.63 38.03 -21.45
N PHE A 17 -40.80 37.26 -20.74
CA PHE A 17 -41.16 35.93 -20.25
C PHE A 17 -41.52 35.97 -18.76
N ASP A 18 -42.59 35.27 -18.38
CA ASP A 18 -42.98 35.04 -16.99
C ASP A 18 -42.00 34.04 -16.36
N ILE A 19 -41.26 34.48 -15.34
CA ILE A 19 -40.26 33.66 -14.65
C ILE A 19 -40.90 32.46 -13.95
N GLY A 20 -42.11 32.61 -13.41
CA GLY A 20 -42.82 31.51 -12.75
C GLY A 20 -43.17 30.39 -13.73
N ARG A 21 -43.67 30.77 -14.91
CA ARG A 21 -43.96 29.83 -16.02
C ARG A 21 -42.69 29.22 -16.62
N LEU A 22 -41.60 29.98 -16.71
CA LEU A 22 -40.29 29.45 -17.10
C LEU A 22 -39.76 28.42 -16.11
N HIS A 23 -39.95 28.66 -14.81
CA HIS A 23 -39.55 27.74 -13.75
C HIS A 23 -40.41 26.46 -13.77
N GLU A 24 -41.72 26.57 -13.97
CA GLU A 24 -42.60 25.40 -14.20
C GLU A 24 -42.22 24.63 -15.47
N CYS A 25 -41.98 25.29 -16.60
CA CYS A 25 -41.47 24.64 -17.81
C CYS A 25 -40.12 23.94 -17.56
N HIS A 26 -39.21 24.55 -16.80
CA HIS A 26 -37.96 23.90 -16.41
C HIS A 26 -38.20 22.66 -15.54
N LEU A 27 -39.12 22.72 -14.57
CA LEU A 27 -39.48 21.58 -13.72
C LEU A 27 -40.20 20.47 -14.50
N GLU A 28 -41.07 20.82 -15.46
CA GLU A 28 -41.71 19.89 -16.39
C GLU A 28 -40.67 19.24 -17.34
N THR A 29 -39.65 20.00 -17.75
CA THR A 29 -38.49 19.47 -18.49
C THR A 29 -37.63 18.53 -17.62
N MET A 30 -37.62 18.71 -16.29
CA MET A 30 -36.97 17.80 -15.34
C MET A 30 -37.74 16.48 -15.13
N GLY A 31 -38.93 16.33 -15.72
CA GLY A 31 -39.70 15.08 -15.79
C GLY A 31 -39.28 14.13 -16.93
N ALA A 32 -38.16 14.39 -17.60
CA ALA A 32 -37.63 13.56 -18.69
C ALA A 32 -36.42 12.70 -18.23
N PRO A 33 -36.18 11.53 -18.87
CA PRO A 33 -35.41 10.42 -18.29
C PRO A 33 -33.91 10.73 -18.11
N ILE A 34 -33.23 9.82 -17.40
CA ILE A 34 -31.83 9.79 -16.90
C ILE A 34 -30.71 10.09 -17.93
N THR A 35 -31.01 10.56 -19.14
CA THR A 35 -30.05 10.78 -20.23
C THR A 35 -29.85 12.25 -20.59
N LEU A 36 -29.48 13.12 -19.64
CA LEU A 36 -28.88 14.41 -19.99
C LEU A 36 -27.36 14.21 -20.14
N VAL A 37 -26.92 13.79 -21.33
CA VAL A 37 -25.49 13.77 -21.66
C VAL A 37 -24.94 15.17 -21.44
N ASN A 38 -24.01 15.32 -20.49
CA ASN A 38 -23.40 16.61 -20.21
C ASN A 38 -22.59 17.04 -21.45
N LYS A 39 -23.16 17.95 -22.24
CA LYS A 39 -22.58 18.43 -23.51
C LYS A 39 -21.21 19.09 -23.34
N ARG A 40 -20.80 19.46 -22.12
CA ARG A 40 -19.45 19.98 -21.82
C ARG A 40 -18.41 18.86 -21.66
N LYS A 41 -18.83 17.63 -21.34
CA LYS A 41 -17.94 16.48 -21.19
C LYS A 41 -17.75 15.82 -22.57
N ARG A 42 -16.53 15.88 -23.12
CA ARG A 42 -16.16 15.11 -24.31
C ARG A 42 -16.33 13.59 -24.07
N PRO A 43 -16.72 12.80 -25.09
CA PRO A 43 -16.78 11.34 -25.00
C PRO A 43 -15.48 10.75 -24.45
N LEU A 44 -15.59 9.69 -23.64
CA LEU A 44 -14.43 9.06 -23.00
C LEU A 44 -13.41 8.54 -24.03
N ILE A 45 -13.89 8.01 -25.16
CA ILE A 45 -13.03 7.51 -26.26
C ILE A 45 -12.17 8.61 -26.91
N MET A 46 -12.55 9.88 -26.78
CA MET A 46 -11.77 11.01 -27.30
C MET A 46 -10.66 11.45 -26.34
N ILE A 47 -10.61 10.91 -25.12
CA ILE A 47 -9.58 11.22 -24.14
C ILE A 47 -8.42 10.26 -24.37
N GLN A 48 -7.37 10.75 -25.00
CA GLN A 48 -6.19 9.95 -25.36
C GLN A 48 -5.28 9.65 -24.15
N THR A 49 -5.33 10.48 -23.09
CA THR A 49 -4.45 10.31 -21.94
C THR A 49 -5.11 9.44 -20.86
N ILE A 50 -4.37 8.45 -20.35
CA ILE A 50 -4.79 7.59 -19.23
C ILE A 50 -5.17 8.46 -18.01
N SER A 51 -4.38 9.49 -17.70
CA SER A 51 -4.70 10.43 -16.62
C SER A 51 -6.04 11.14 -16.82
N GLY A 52 -6.35 11.55 -18.05
CA GLY A 52 -7.64 12.16 -18.38
C GLY A 52 -8.81 11.17 -18.22
N GLN A 53 -8.63 9.92 -18.64
CA GLN A 53 -9.62 8.86 -18.46
C GLN A 53 -9.85 8.59 -16.98
N ASN A 54 -8.78 8.46 -16.19
CA ASN A 54 -8.85 8.27 -14.73
C ASN A 54 -9.59 9.40 -14.03
N LYS A 55 -9.38 10.67 -14.45
CA LYS A 55 -10.16 11.81 -13.92
C LYS A 55 -11.66 11.68 -14.24
N ARG A 56 -12.02 11.14 -15.41
CA ARG A 56 -13.43 10.88 -15.75
C ARG A 56 -14.02 9.78 -14.88
N PHE A 57 -13.31 8.66 -14.69
CA PHE A 57 -13.75 7.58 -13.79
C PHE A 57 -13.87 8.05 -12.33
N ALA A 58 -12.93 8.85 -11.84
CA ALA A 58 -13.03 9.45 -10.51
C ALA A 58 -14.25 10.37 -10.36
N SER A 59 -14.58 11.15 -11.40
CA SER A 59 -15.82 11.95 -11.43
C SER A 59 -17.07 11.08 -11.39
N LEU A 60 -17.10 10.00 -12.19
CA LEU A 60 -18.19 9.03 -12.18
C LEU A 60 -18.35 8.41 -10.79
N GLY A 61 -17.24 8.03 -10.16
CA GLY A 61 -17.24 7.49 -8.80
C GLY A 61 -17.93 8.45 -7.81
N ARG A 62 -17.50 9.70 -7.74
CA ARG A 62 -18.12 10.68 -6.81
C ARG A 62 -19.63 10.86 -7.06
N GLU A 63 -20.04 10.91 -8.32
CA GLU A 63 -21.45 11.04 -8.70
C GLU A 63 -22.25 9.77 -8.33
N SER A 64 -21.70 8.59 -8.60
CA SER A 64 -22.35 7.31 -8.29
C SER A 64 -22.47 7.07 -6.80
N GLU A 65 -21.47 7.46 -6.00
CA GLU A 65 -21.54 7.37 -4.54
C GLU A 65 -22.72 8.17 -4.01
N LYS A 66 -22.87 9.41 -4.46
CA LYS A 66 -23.99 10.27 -4.08
C LYS A 66 -25.33 9.67 -4.49
N ALA A 67 -25.42 9.14 -5.71
CA ALA A 67 -26.63 8.52 -6.22
C ALA A 67 -27.02 7.28 -5.41
N ILE A 68 -26.07 6.39 -5.14
CA ILE A 68 -26.32 5.15 -4.39
C ILE A 68 -26.62 5.46 -2.92
N ARG A 69 -25.94 6.43 -2.29
CA ARG A 69 -26.29 6.88 -0.92
C ARG A 69 -27.74 7.37 -0.84
N SER A 70 -28.22 8.09 -1.86
CA SER A 70 -29.62 8.51 -1.94
C SER A 70 -30.57 7.30 -2.11
N LEU A 71 -30.19 6.30 -2.90
CA LEU A 71 -30.97 5.07 -3.06
C LEU A 71 -31.04 4.25 -1.77
N ILE A 72 -29.92 4.12 -1.04
CA ILE A 72 -29.86 3.43 0.26
C ILE A 72 -30.87 4.05 1.23
N LYS A 73 -30.94 5.39 1.30
CA LYS A 73 -31.93 6.10 2.12
C LYS A 73 -33.36 5.87 1.61
N LYS A 74 -33.58 5.99 0.30
CA LYS A 74 -34.90 5.79 -0.32
C LYS A 74 -35.49 4.41 -0.03
N HIS A 75 -34.64 3.38 0.02
CA HIS A 75 -35.03 1.99 0.25
C HIS A 75 -34.96 1.56 1.72
N GLN A 76 -34.79 2.50 2.66
CA GLN A 76 -34.76 2.21 4.11
C GLN A 76 -33.74 1.11 4.48
N LEU A 77 -32.59 1.10 3.81
CA LEU A 77 -31.49 0.16 4.08
C LEU A 77 -30.65 0.68 5.27
N SER A 78 -31.34 0.94 6.38
CA SER A 78 -30.85 1.49 7.64
C SER A 78 -31.34 0.64 8.82
N ASP A 79 -30.68 0.74 9.96
CA ASP A 79 -31.10 0.04 11.18
C ASP A 79 -32.36 0.67 11.82
N GLU A 80 -32.82 0.08 12.92
CA GLU A 80 -33.96 0.55 13.71
C GLU A 80 -33.78 1.99 14.25
N THR A 81 -32.54 2.49 14.27
CA THR A 81 -32.18 3.87 14.67
C THR A 81 -31.94 4.81 13.48
N ASN A 82 -32.27 4.38 12.25
CA ASN A 82 -32.03 5.10 11.00
C ASN A 82 -30.54 5.33 10.66
N GLN A 83 -29.62 4.59 11.27
CA GLN A 83 -28.21 4.60 10.89
C GLN A 83 -27.96 3.71 9.66
N GLN A 84 -27.04 4.14 8.81
CA GLN A 84 -26.76 3.49 7.53
C GLN A 84 -25.93 2.23 7.76
N ILE A 85 -26.55 1.04 7.64
CA ILE A 85 -25.86 -0.26 7.79
C ILE A 85 -25.04 -0.60 6.53
N ILE A 86 -25.53 -0.21 5.36
CA ILE A 86 -24.94 -0.60 4.08
C ILE A 86 -23.98 0.46 3.56
N HIS A 87 -22.75 0.05 3.27
CA HIS A 87 -21.72 0.88 2.65
C HIS A 87 -21.22 0.28 1.35
N ILE A 88 -21.11 1.12 0.33
CA ILE A 88 -20.50 0.75 -0.95
C ILE A 88 -18.99 0.67 -0.71
N HIS A 89 -18.40 -0.50 -0.98
CA HIS A 89 -16.96 -0.66 -0.86
C HIS A 89 -16.26 -0.43 -2.19
N LYS A 90 -16.67 -1.16 -3.22
CA LYS A 90 -16.07 -1.12 -4.55
C LYS A 90 -17.12 -1.27 -5.66
N ILE A 91 -16.88 -0.66 -6.81
CA ILE A 91 -17.63 -0.90 -8.06
C ILE A 91 -16.61 -1.30 -9.14
N LYS A 92 -16.83 -2.45 -9.79
CA LYS A 92 -16.01 -2.93 -10.90
C LYS A 92 -16.70 -2.59 -12.23
N LEU A 93 -15.97 -1.94 -13.12
CA LEU A 93 -16.41 -1.57 -14.47
C LEU A 93 -15.52 -2.29 -15.49
N ASP A 94 -16.07 -2.62 -16.65
CA ASP A 94 -15.30 -3.13 -17.78
C ASP A 94 -15.10 -2.01 -18.81
N PHE A 95 -13.87 -1.85 -19.28
CA PHE A 95 -13.50 -0.85 -20.27
C PHE A 95 -12.34 -1.35 -21.12
N ASN A 96 -12.57 -1.52 -22.43
CA ASN A 96 -11.56 -2.02 -23.38
C ASN A 96 -10.91 -3.36 -22.97
N GLY A 97 -11.66 -4.24 -22.31
CA GLY A 97 -11.15 -5.52 -21.80
C GLY A 97 -10.33 -5.40 -20.52
N GLU A 98 -10.20 -4.19 -19.95
CA GLU A 98 -9.61 -3.95 -18.64
C GLU A 98 -10.68 -3.71 -17.58
N SER A 99 -10.41 -4.17 -16.36
CA SER A 99 -11.26 -3.93 -15.21
C SER A 99 -10.88 -2.66 -14.46
N ILE A 100 -11.80 -1.72 -14.37
CA ILE A 100 -11.65 -0.47 -13.62
C ILE A 100 -12.39 -0.60 -12.30
N ILE A 101 -11.68 -0.40 -11.19
CA ILE A 101 -12.25 -0.51 -9.85
C ILE A 101 -12.35 0.88 -9.22
N LEU A 102 -13.57 1.28 -8.89
CA LEU A 102 -13.86 2.47 -8.09
C LEU A 102 -13.97 2.05 -6.62
N THR A 103 -13.11 2.57 -5.77
CA THR A 103 -13.09 2.27 -4.33
C THR A 103 -13.64 3.47 -3.55
N TYR A 104 -14.59 3.25 -2.63
CA TYR A 104 -15.36 4.32 -1.95
C TYR A 104 -15.07 4.43 -0.46
N ASN A 105 -14.84 3.30 0.21
CA ASN A 105 -14.37 3.32 1.58
C ASN A 105 -12.86 3.50 1.58
N LEU A 106 -12.36 4.45 2.37
CA LEU A 106 -10.98 4.38 2.83
C LEU A 106 -10.94 3.15 3.76
N PRO A 107 -10.22 2.10 3.39
CA PRO A 107 -10.11 0.94 4.27
C PRO A 107 -9.48 1.39 5.60
N ASP A 108 -9.90 0.76 6.69
CA ASP A 108 -9.25 0.93 7.99
C ASP A 108 -7.74 0.74 7.81
N ASN A 109 -6.95 1.79 8.07
CA ASN A 109 -5.51 1.81 7.80
C ASN A 109 -4.78 0.60 8.40
N LYS A 110 -5.28 0.08 9.54
CA LYS A 110 -4.73 -1.14 10.16
C LYS A 110 -4.94 -2.37 9.29
N ASN A 111 -6.12 -2.54 8.69
CA ASN A 111 -6.41 -3.70 7.85
C ASN A 111 -5.60 -3.67 6.54
N GLU A 112 -5.37 -2.49 5.94
CA GLU A 112 -4.51 -2.41 4.76
C GLU A 112 -3.05 -2.68 5.06
N LEU A 113 -2.52 -2.17 6.18
CA LEU A 113 -1.15 -2.44 6.56
C LEU A 113 -0.93 -3.95 6.72
N THR A 114 -1.84 -4.64 7.41
CA THR A 114 -1.81 -6.11 7.56
C THR A 114 -1.83 -6.83 6.22
N LYS A 115 -2.62 -6.35 5.24
CA LYS A 115 -2.63 -6.93 3.88
C LYS A 115 -1.31 -6.71 3.16
N ILE A 116 -0.76 -5.49 3.22
CA ILE A 116 0.53 -5.18 2.58
C ILE A 116 1.63 -6.03 3.23
N ASP A 117 1.65 -6.15 4.56
CA ASP A 117 2.61 -6.98 5.30
C ASP A 117 2.50 -8.46 4.91
N ALA A 118 1.27 -8.98 4.78
CA ALA A 118 1.04 -10.34 4.31
C ALA A 118 1.55 -10.56 2.87
N ILE A 119 1.37 -9.58 1.97
CA ILE A 119 1.88 -9.67 0.60
C ILE A 119 3.40 -9.57 0.57
N VAL A 120 4.01 -8.65 1.33
CA VAL A 120 5.48 -8.56 1.44
C VAL A 120 6.04 -9.91 1.87
N ARG A 121 5.47 -10.50 2.93
CA ARG A 121 5.83 -11.81 3.44
C ARG A 121 5.68 -12.91 2.40
N ALA A 122 4.53 -13.00 1.75
CA ALA A 122 4.29 -14.01 0.71
C ALA A 122 5.28 -13.89 -0.45
N CYS A 123 5.62 -12.67 -0.86
CA CYS A 123 6.64 -12.45 -1.88
C CYS A 123 8.03 -12.92 -1.44
N ASP A 124 8.40 -12.68 -0.17
CA ASP A 124 9.70 -13.11 0.37
C ASP A 124 9.78 -14.63 0.54
N GLU A 125 8.74 -15.25 1.10
CA GLU A 125 8.67 -16.71 1.30
C GLU A 125 8.62 -17.49 -0.03
N SER A 126 7.97 -16.93 -1.06
CA SER A 126 7.90 -17.55 -2.40
C SER A 126 9.03 -17.14 -3.33
N LEU A 127 9.97 -16.30 -2.88
CA LEU A 127 11.02 -15.71 -3.70
C LEU A 127 10.47 -15.02 -4.98
N LEU A 128 9.26 -14.43 -4.88
CA LEU A 128 8.61 -13.77 -5.99
C LEU A 128 9.33 -12.45 -6.31
N ALA A 129 10.03 -12.46 -7.45
CA ALA A 129 10.74 -11.28 -7.92
C ALA A 129 9.80 -10.09 -8.11
N ARG A 130 10.34 -8.89 -7.88
CA ARG A 130 9.65 -7.60 -8.04
C ARG A 130 8.94 -7.48 -9.39
N ASP A 131 9.61 -7.85 -10.50
CA ASP A 131 8.99 -7.79 -11.84
C ASP A 131 7.85 -8.80 -11.99
N GLY A 132 7.99 -9.99 -11.39
CA GLY A 132 6.96 -11.02 -11.38
C GLY A 132 5.68 -10.52 -10.70
N TYR A 133 5.80 -9.98 -9.49
CA TYR A 133 4.66 -9.38 -8.79
C TYR A 133 4.07 -8.19 -9.57
N ARG A 134 4.92 -7.33 -10.14
CA ARG A 134 4.46 -6.17 -10.93
C ARG A 134 3.60 -6.58 -12.12
N ARG A 135 3.98 -7.62 -12.86
CA ARG A 135 3.20 -8.16 -13.98
C ARG A 135 1.88 -8.77 -13.50
N LEU A 136 1.92 -9.52 -12.40
CA LEU A 136 0.72 -10.10 -11.80
C LEU A 136 -0.29 -9.02 -11.40
N ALA A 137 0.17 -7.99 -10.68
CA ALA A 137 -0.65 -6.87 -10.26
C ALA A 137 -1.07 -5.93 -11.41
N ALA A 138 -0.49 -6.07 -12.60
CA ALA A 138 -0.95 -5.36 -13.80
C ALA A 138 -2.20 -6.01 -14.39
N VAL A 139 -2.29 -7.35 -14.32
CA VAL A 139 -3.42 -8.13 -14.84
C VAL A 139 -4.57 -8.19 -13.84
N GLU A 140 -4.27 -8.38 -12.56
CA GLU A 140 -5.30 -8.46 -11.51
C GLU A 140 -5.49 -7.10 -10.83
N ALA A 141 -6.62 -6.46 -11.14
CA ALA A 141 -6.95 -5.11 -10.68
C ALA A 141 -7.18 -5.03 -9.16
N PHE A 142 -7.52 -6.14 -8.50
CA PHE A 142 -7.71 -6.17 -7.04
C PHE A 142 -6.40 -6.25 -6.25
N LEU A 143 -5.26 -6.56 -6.89
CA LEU A 143 -3.98 -6.63 -6.21
C LEU A 143 -3.43 -5.25 -5.86
N ILE A 144 -2.75 -5.20 -4.71
CA ILE A 144 -2.02 -4.01 -4.27
C ILE A 144 -0.90 -3.72 -5.28
N ARG A 145 -0.74 -2.45 -5.66
CA ARG A 145 0.28 -2.05 -6.62
C ARG A 145 1.68 -2.20 -6.04
N GLU A 146 2.61 -2.60 -6.89
CA GLU A 146 3.99 -2.92 -6.52
C GLU A 146 4.69 -1.81 -5.72
N TYR A 147 4.47 -0.54 -6.07
CA TYR A 147 5.11 0.58 -5.38
C TYR A 147 4.76 0.66 -3.88
N LEU A 148 3.55 0.23 -3.48
CA LEU A 148 3.15 0.22 -2.06
C LEU A 148 3.92 -0.86 -1.29
N ILE A 149 4.17 -2.00 -1.93
CA ILE A 149 4.95 -3.11 -1.36
C ILE A 149 6.42 -2.71 -1.27
N ALA A 150 6.95 -2.05 -2.31
CA ALA A 150 8.31 -1.52 -2.28
C ALA A 150 8.49 -0.49 -1.16
N ASN A 151 7.57 0.47 -1.01
CA ASN A 151 7.59 1.43 0.08
C ASN A 151 7.56 0.73 1.43
N ARG A 152 6.70 -0.29 1.59
CA ARG A 152 6.63 -1.04 2.84
C ARG A 152 7.91 -1.81 3.15
N ARG A 153 8.58 -2.38 2.15
CA ARG A 153 9.90 -3.00 2.31
C ARG A 153 10.95 -2.01 2.80
N VAL A 154 10.93 -0.77 2.28
CA VAL A 154 11.81 0.31 2.76
C VAL A 154 11.50 0.67 4.21
N GLU A 155 10.23 0.81 4.57
CA GLU A 155 9.81 1.06 5.96
C GLU A 155 10.29 -0.05 6.90
N ILE A 156 10.07 -1.32 6.54
CA ILE A 156 10.55 -2.48 7.31
C ILE A 156 12.07 -2.43 7.44
N THR A 157 12.79 -2.14 6.36
CA THR A 157 14.26 -2.01 6.39
C THR A 157 14.71 -0.91 7.35
N ASN A 158 14.01 0.23 7.37
CA ASN A 158 14.32 1.33 8.27
C ASN A 158 14.03 0.96 9.74
N LEU A 159 12.94 0.24 10.01
CA LEU A 159 12.64 -0.27 11.34
C LEU A 159 13.71 -1.27 11.81
N ILE A 160 14.10 -2.21 10.93
CA ILE A 160 15.20 -3.16 11.21
C ILE A 160 16.50 -2.41 11.48
N ASN A 161 16.83 -1.39 10.70
CA ASN A 161 18.07 -0.63 10.90
C ASN A 161 18.07 0.20 12.18
N LYS A 162 16.88 0.58 12.68
CA LYS A 162 16.73 1.26 13.96
C LYS A 162 17.01 0.31 15.13
N ASP A 163 16.46 -0.90 15.08
CA ASP A 163 16.58 -1.88 16.18
C ASP A 163 17.90 -2.67 16.11
N LEU A 164 18.32 -3.01 14.90
CA LEU A 164 19.61 -3.63 14.58
C LEU A 164 20.44 -2.59 13.83
N ARG A 165 21.22 -1.77 14.54
CA ARG A 165 22.10 -0.80 13.88
C ARG A 165 23.22 -1.52 13.12
N ILE A 166 23.57 -1.01 11.93
CA ILE A 166 24.81 -1.39 11.24
C ILE A 166 25.95 -0.56 11.85
N GLY A 167 27.01 -1.19 12.30
CA GLY A 167 28.27 -0.52 12.66
C GLY A 167 29.23 -0.53 11.48
N THR A 168 30.16 0.41 11.44
CA THR A 168 31.32 0.37 10.56
C THR A 168 32.59 0.20 11.39
N PHE A 169 33.60 -0.44 10.82
CA PHE A 169 34.90 -0.59 11.44
C PHE A 169 36.01 -0.48 10.40
N ASN A 170 37.17 0.02 10.80
CA ASN A 170 38.32 0.09 9.92
C ASN A 170 39.25 -1.09 10.20
N ILE A 171 39.50 -1.91 9.17
CA ILE A 171 40.34 -3.12 9.26
C ILE A 171 41.79 -2.80 9.66
N ASN A 172 42.24 -1.55 9.48
CA ASN A 172 43.64 -1.15 9.63
C ASN A 172 43.91 -0.31 10.88
N LYS A 173 42.88 -0.04 11.70
CA LYS A 173 43.06 0.51 13.04
C LYS A 173 43.29 -0.64 14.02
N SER A 174 44.18 -0.45 14.99
CA SER A 174 44.49 -1.46 16.01
C SER A 174 43.29 -1.74 16.92
N ASP A 175 43.18 -2.96 17.44
CA ASP A 175 42.04 -3.47 18.24
C ASP A 175 41.62 -2.56 19.42
N ASN A 176 42.56 -1.80 20.01
CA ASN A 176 42.27 -0.88 21.11
C ASN A 176 41.31 0.27 20.70
N ASP A 177 41.25 0.65 19.42
CA ASP A 177 40.33 1.68 18.94
C ASP A 177 38.91 1.14 18.68
N LEU A 178 38.75 -0.18 18.44
CA LEU A 178 37.45 -0.81 18.17
C LEU A 178 36.57 -0.89 19.42
N LEU A 179 37.18 -1.12 20.58
CA LEU A 179 36.46 -1.14 21.87
C LEU A 179 36.04 0.26 22.32
N ASN A 180 36.82 1.29 21.97
CA ASN A 180 36.52 2.68 22.34
C ASN A 180 35.42 3.31 21.44
N HIS A 181 35.27 2.85 20.20
CA HIS A 181 34.19 3.27 19.29
C HIS A 181 32.86 2.54 19.51
N LEU A 182 32.76 1.68 20.54
CA LEU A 182 31.47 1.13 20.98
C LEU A 182 30.60 2.17 21.71
N GLU A 183 31.14 3.37 21.99
CA GLU A 183 30.33 4.51 22.38
C GLU A 183 29.52 5.01 21.18
N PHE A 184 28.21 4.89 21.35
CA PHE A 184 27.16 5.20 20.40
C PHE A 184 27.25 6.66 19.90
N ASP A 185 27.93 6.88 18.78
CA ASP A 185 27.87 8.16 18.06
C ASP A 185 26.79 8.16 16.97
N ASP A 186 26.16 9.30 16.74
CA ASP A 186 24.88 9.50 16.06
C ASP A 186 24.97 9.34 14.54
N GLY A 187 24.12 8.47 13.96
CA GLY A 187 23.84 8.42 12.52
C GLY A 187 24.98 7.92 11.61
N ILE A 188 24.69 6.89 10.80
CA ILE A 188 25.62 6.46 9.74
C ILE A 188 25.41 7.34 8.51
N ILE A 189 26.37 8.20 8.19
CA ILE A 189 26.60 8.68 6.83
C ILE A 189 27.73 7.80 6.29
N VAL A 190 27.41 6.83 5.42
CA VAL A 190 28.44 6.11 4.67
C VAL A 190 28.94 7.07 3.60
N ASP A 191 30.10 7.68 3.82
CA ASP A 191 30.78 8.49 2.80
C ASP A 191 31.42 7.55 1.76
N GLU A 192 31.25 7.85 0.47
CA GLU A 192 31.78 7.06 -0.65
C GLU A 192 33.33 6.96 -0.63
N ALA A 193 34.00 7.78 0.19
CA ALA A 193 35.44 7.75 0.40
C ALA A 193 35.94 6.58 1.28
N GLU A 194 35.08 5.82 1.96
CA GLU A 194 35.46 4.77 2.92
C GLU A 194 35.68 3.37 2.31
N ILE A 195 36.40 3.28 1.18
CA ILE A 195 36.64 2.06 0.37
C ILE A 195 37.42 0.94 1.13
N ARG A 196 37.71 1.09 2.42
CA ARG A 196 38.52 0.15 3.22
C ARG A 196 37.95 -0.16 4.62
N ASN A 197 36.70 0.22 4.88
CA ASN A 197 35.98 -0.08 6.13
C ASN A 197 35.05 -1.28 5.94
N GLY A 198 35.01 -2.17 6.93
CA GLY A 198 34.02 -3.25 7.01
C GLY A 198 32.72 -2.74 7.66
N ALA A 199 31.60 -3.35 7.31
CA ALA A 199 30.32 -3.12 7.98
C ALA A 199 29.93 -4.36 8.79
N TYR A 200 29.32 -4.18 9.95
CA TYR A 200 28.89 -5.28 10.82
C TYR A 200 27.54 -5.00 11.45
N ARG A 201 26.87 -6.06 11.90
CA ARG A 201 25.75 -5.99 12.85
C ARG A 201 26.18 -6.75 14.10
N SER A 202 25.90 -6.20 15.27
CA SER A 202 26.29 -6.86 16.52
C SER A 202 25.53 -8.17 16.68
N ILE A 203 26.25 -9.28 16.87
CA ILE A 203 25.64 -10.57 17.17
C ILE A 203 24.81 -10.49 18.46
N TYR A 204 25.25 -9.67 19.43
CA TYR A 204 24.55 -9.46 20.68
C TYR A 204 23.17 -8.83 20.45
N THR A 205 23.09 -7.75 19.66
CA THR A 205 21.80 -7.10 19.38
C THR A 205 20.89 -8.01 18.56
N ILE A 206 21.43 -8.73 17.58
CA ILE A 206 20.69 -9.73 16.81
C ILE A 206 20.08 -10.80 17.75
N LEU A 207 20.89 -11.38 18.63
CA LEU A 207 20.42 -12.42 19.56
C LEU A 207 19.41 -11.86 20.58
N GLN A 208 19.62 -10.65 21.10
CA GLN A 208 18.66 -10.00 21.98
C GLN A 208 17.29 -9.82 21.33
N THR A 209 17.25 -9.49 20.03
CA THR A 209 16.00 -9.35 19.27
C THR A 209 15.36 -10.70 18.97
N LEU A 210 16.15 -11.72 18.60
CA LEU A 210 15.63 -13.01 18.13
C LEU A 210 15.24 -13.99 19.25
N ILE A 211 15.96 -14.00 20.39
CA ILE A 211 15.70 -14.94 21.49
C ILE A 211 14.25 -14.90 22.00
N PRO A 212 13.64 -13.73 22.26
CA PRO A 212 12.23 -13.66 22.66
C PRO A 212 11.29 -14.28 21.62
N LEU A 213 11.53 -14.03 20.33
CA LEU A 213 10.72 -14.57 19.24
C LEU A 213 10.80 -16.10 19.17
N TRP A 214 11.99 -16.67 19.38
CA TRP A 214 12.21 -18.12 19.41
C TRP A 214 11.64 -18.80 20.67
N LYS A 215 11.38 -18.05 21.74
CA LYS A 215 10.68 -18.54 22.94
C LYS A 215 9.16 -18.56 22.75
N GLU A 216 8.63 -17.58 22.01
CA GLU A 216 7.19 -17.38 21.79
C GLU A 216 6.65 -18.13 20.56
N SER A 217 7.52 -18.72 19.74
CA SER A 217 7.11 -19.51 18.57
C SER A 217 6.24 -20.71 18.97
N SER A 218 5.28 -21.07 18.11
CA SER A 218 4.31 -22.15 18.35
C SER A 218 4.96 -23.49 18.71
N LEU A 219 6.18 -23.73 18.23
CA LEU A 219 7.13 -24.68 18.78
C LEU A 219 8.28 -23.88 19.38
N ALA A 220 8.41 -23.87 20.71
CA ALA A 220 9.50 -23.14 21.36
C ALA A 220 10.84 -23.78 20.97
N ILE A 221 11.66 -23.03 20.23
CA ILE A 221 12.97 -23.50 19.73
C ILE A 221 14.00 -23.47 20.87
N ILE A 222 13.82 -22.58 21.84
CA ILE A 222 14.74 -22.34 22.95
C ILE A 222 13.98 -22.19 24.26
N ASN A 223 14.38 -22.93 25.28
CA ASN A 223 13.87 -22.86 26.65
C ASN A 223 14.85 -22.15 27.60
N SER A 224 14.35 -21.75 28.77
CA SER A 224 15.20 -21.18 29.82
C SER A 224 16.18 -22.24 30.33
N GLY A 225 17.48 -21.94 30.31
CA GLY A 225 18.55 -22.87 30.69
C GLY A 225 19.17 -23.62 29.51
N ASP A 226 18.61 -23.49 28.30
CA ASP A 226 19.18 -24.11 27.11
C ASP A 226 20.51 -23.46 26.71
N THR A 227 21.44 -24.29 26.24
CA THR A 227 22.66 -23.81 25.58
C THR A 227 22.35 -23.46 24.13
N LEU A 228 22.61 -22.21 23.74
CA LEU A 228 22.48 -21.72 22.37
C LEU A 228 23.64 -22.27 21.52
N LYS A 229 23.31 -23.09 20.51
CA LYS A 229 24.27 -23.66 19.57
C LYS A 229 24.23 -22.84 18.28
N LEU A 230 25.31 -22.11 18.00
CA LEU A 230 25.44 -21.29 16.80
C LEU A 230 26.55 -21.84 15.90
N LYS A 231 26.28 -21.93 14.60
CA LYS A 231 27.27 -22.21 13.56
C LYS A 231 27.57 -20.95 12.79
N LEU A 232 28.86 -20.62 12.66
CA LEU A 232 29.35 -19.55 11.81
C LEU A 232 29.82 -20.15 10.49
N GLY A 233 29.38 -19.59 9.38
CA GLY A 233 29.81 -19.96 8.03
C GLY A 233 30.21 -18.72 7.23
N GLY A 234 31.04 -18.92 6.22
CA GLY A 234 31.30 -17.93 5.19
C GLY A 234 31.47 -18.67 3.87
N ASP A 235 30.96 -18.13 2.78
CA ASP A 235 30.99 -18.80 1.48
C ASP A 235 32.21 -18.42 0.62
N ASP A 236 33.15 -17.62 1.17
CA ASP A 236 34.34 -17.06 0.51
C ASP A 236 34.06 -16.39 -0.86
N ARG A 237 32.78 -16.16 -1.18
CA ARG A 237 32.34 -15.63 -2.46
C ARG A 237 32.11 -14.14 -2.33
N ASN A 238 32.67 -13.41 -3.29
CA ASN A 238 32.39 -11.99 -3.41
C ASN A 238 30.95 -11.79 -3.91
N VAL A 239 30.09 -11.21 -3.07
CA VAL A 239 28.65 -11.03 -3.37
C VAL A 239 28.35 -9.79 -4.23
N GLY A 240 29.36 -9.08 -4.73
CA GLY A 240 29.17 -7.84 -5.49
C GLY A 240 30.11 -7.66 -6.68
N HIS A 241 29.61 -7.00 -7.74
CA HIS A 241 30.41 -6.67 -8.93
C HIS A 241 31.37 -5.48 -8.74
N LYS A 242 31.18 -4.64 -7.71
CA LYS A 242 31.95 -3.39 -7.51
C LYS A 242 32.77 -3.31 -6.20
N GLN A 243 32.42 -4.08 -5.19
CA GLN A 243 33.06 -4.07 -3.87
C GLN A 243 33.16 -5.51 -3.38
N SER A 244 34.34 -5.91 -2.88
CA SER A 244 34.58 -7.24 -2.30
C SER A 244 33.82 -7.37 -0.99
N HIS A 245 32.64 -7.99 -1.03
CA HIS A 245 31.86 -8.31 0.16
C HIS A 245 32.08 -9.79 0.50
N VAL A 246 32.54 -10.08 1.71
CA VAL A 246 32.53 -11.43 2.27
C VAL A 246 31.28 -11.56 3.12
N MET A 247 30.41 -12.52 2.81
CA MET A 247 29.23 -12.80 3.62
C MET A 247 29.59 -13.79 4.72
N MET A 248 29.28 -13.43 5.97
CA MET A 248 29.33 -14.35 7.09
C MET A 248 27.90 -14.68 7.54
N THR A 249 27.56 -15.96 7.57
CA THR A 249 26.25 -16.47 7.96
C THR A 249 26.31 -17.07 9.36
N ILE A 250 25.20 -16.93 10.09
CA ILE A 250 25.04 -17.49 11.43
C ILE A 250 23.77 -18.35 11.43
N CYS A 251 23.91 -19.63 11.77
CA CYS A 251 22.78 -20.57 11.86
C CYS A 251 22.54 -20.99 13.30
N LEU A 252 21.28 -21.00 13.72
CA LEU A 252 20.84 -21.58 14.98
C LEU A 252 20.71 -23.09 14.83
N LEU A 253 21.35 -23.87 15.71
CA LEU A 253 21.34 -25.33 15.69
C LEU A 253 20.47 -25.98 16.78
N ASN A 254 19.67 -25.17 17.49
CA ASN A 254 18.85 -25.64 18.61
C ASN A 254 17.68 -26.54 18.17
N GLU A 255 17.28 -26.51 16.90
CA GLU A 255 16.25 -27.39 16.33
C GLU A 255 16.76 -28.82 16.01
N GLY A 256 18.05 -29.11 16.25
CA GLY A 256 18.59 -30.46 16.07
C GLY A 256 18.59 -30.93 14.61
N GLU A 257 18.05 -32.13 14.35
CA GLU A 257 18.01 -32.72 13.00
C GLU A 257 17.07 -31.98 12.04
N GLU A 258 16.15 -31.15 12.54
CA GLU A 258 15.26 -30.32 11.70
C GLU A 258 16.03 -29.34 10.82
N VAL A 259 17.18 -28.86 11.30
CA VAL A 259 18.11 -27.99 10.55
C VAL A 259 18.72 -28.70 9.35
N LEU A 260 18.68 -30.04 9.32
CA LEU A 260 19.22 -30.84 8.21
C LEU A 260 18.19 -31.07 7.10
N LYS A 261 16.93 -30.68 7.28
CA LYS A 261 15.92 -30.81 6.22
C LYS A 261 16.28 -29.95 5.02
N LEU A 262 16.04 -30.48 3.83
CA LEU A 262 16.39 -29.82 2.56
C LEU A 262 15.73 -28.45 2.41
N GLU A 263 14.54 -28.26 2.99
CA GLU A 263 13.79 -27.00 3.00
C GLU A 263 14.47 -25.88 3.82
N HIS A 264 15.39 -26.23 4.73
CA HIS A 264 16.16 -25.30 5.55
C HIS A 264 17.60 -25.09 5.03
N GLN A 265 18.00 -25.79 3.95
CA GLN A 265 19.33 -25.69 3.35
C GLN A 265 19.30 -24.83 2.10
N TYR A 266 19.68 -23.56 2.27
CA TYR A 266 19.85 -22.59 1.18
C TYR A 266 21.33 -22.61 0.75
N TRP A 267 21.58 -22.97 -0.52
CA TRP A 267 22.92 -23.07 -1.14
C TRP A 267 23.22 -21.86 -2.03
#